data_AF-A0A3D5E662-F1
#
_entry.id   AF-A0A3D5E662-F1
#
_cell.length_a   1.000
_cell.length_b   1.000
_cell.length_c   1.000
_cell.angle_alpha   90.00
_cell.angle_beta   90.00
_cell.angle_gamma   90.00
#
_symmetry.space_group_name_H-M   'P 1'
#
loop_
_entity.id
_entity.type
_entity.pdbx_description
1 polymer ?
#
loop_
_entity_poly.entity_id
_entity_poly.type
_entity_poly.pdbx_seq_one_letter_code
_entity_poly.pdbx_strand_id
1 'polypeptide(L)'
;MDYPNNVPEFVDYVDSFYGTNDPLYPLIEQSTQEPLHKVDILRAALDYIDRCMKGDLEYVHYSWGDGDSLDRERVRDILLQDYDYVHAN
;
A
#
# COMPACT_ATOMS: atom_id res chain seq x y z
N MET A 1 -3.32 6.06 -20.80
CA MET A 1 -2.40 5.73 -19.69
C MET A 1 -2.46 4.24 -19.54
N ASP A 2 -1.32 3.57 -19.70
CA ASP A 2 -1.22 2.14 -19.45
C ASP A 2 -1.19 1.92 -17.93
N TYR A 3 -1.87 0.87 -17.46
CA TYR A 3 -1.75 0.45 -16.06
C TYR A 3 -0.27 0.18 -15.75
N PRO A 4 0.21 0.52 -14.53
CA PRO A 4 1.56 0.19 -14.16
C PRO A 4 1.79 -1.32 -14.29
N ASN A 5 2.90 -1.68 -14.93
CA ASN A 5 3.28 -3.08 -15.07
C ASN A 5 3.62 -3.63 -13.67
N ASN A 6 3.41 -4.93 -13.46
CA ASN A 6 3.94 -5.65 -12.30
C ASN A 6 3.35 -5.25 -10.92
N VAL A 7 2.08 -4.86 -10.87
CA VAL A 7 1.35 -4.66 -9.59
C VAL A 7 1.47 -5.86 -8.64
N PRO A 8 1.39 -7.13 -9.09
CA PRO A 8 1.59 -8.28 -8.21
C PRO A 8 2.96 -8.31 -7.52
N GLU A 9 4.03 -8.00 -8.25
CA GLU A 9 5.39 -7.92 -7.70
C GLU A 9 5.53 -6.77 -6.71
N PHE A 10 4.85 -5.65 -6.97
CA PHE A 10 4.79 -4.54 -6.02
C PHE A 10 4.02 -4.91 -4.74
N VAL A 11 2.93 -5.68 -4.83
CA VAL A 11 2.22 -6.21 -3.66
C VAL A 11 3.14 -7.09 -2.82
N ASP A 12 3.93 -7.96 -3.46
CA ASP A 12 4.91 -8.80 -2.76
C ASP A 12 6.00 -7.96 -2.08
N TYR A 13 6.43 -6.86 -2.72
CA TYR A 13 7.37 -5.92 -2.13
C TYR A 13 6.79 -5.19 -0.91
N VAL A 14 5.52 -4.79 -0.93
CA VAL A 14 4.85 -4.19 0.24
C VAL A 14 4.66 -5.23 1.35
N ASP A 15 4.29 -6.46 1.01
CA ASP A 15 4.09 -7.58 1.95
C ASP A 15 5.38 -7.93 2.71
N SER A 16 6.55 -7.83 2.07
CA SER A 16 7.84 -8.06 2.76
C SER A 16 8.20 -6.99 3.80
N PHE A 17 7.48 -5.87 3.85
CA PHE A 17 7.69 -4.82 4.86
C PHE A 17 6.63 -4.84 5.95
N TYR A 18 5.37 -5.07 5.59
CA TYR A 18 4.24 -4.85 6.50
C TYR A 18 3.33 -6.05 6.68
N GLY A 19 3.38 -7.03 5.78
CA GLY A 19 2.43 -8.14 5.71
C GLY A 19 2.87 -9.36 6.50
N THR A 20 2.86 -10.52 5.87
CA THR A 20 3.08 -11.81 6.56
C THR A 20 4.43 -12.47 6.27
N ASN A 21 5.17 -11.95 5.30
CA ASN A 21 6.43 -12.54 4.83
C ASN A 21 7.65 -12.01 5.60
N ASP A 22 7.76 -12.39 6.89
CA ASP A 22 8.82 -11.91 7.81
C ASP A 22 9.00 -10.37 7.75
N PRO A 23 7.93 -9.61 8.03
CA PRO A 23 7.88 -8.18 7.79
C PRO A 23 8.87 -7.42 8.69
N LEU A 24 9.52 -6.40 8.13
CA LEU A 24 10.37 -5.50 8.92
C LEU A 24 9.58 -4.61 9.88
N TYR A 25 8.34 -4.26 9.52
CA TYR A 25 7.47 -3.35 10.26
C TYR A 25 6.02 -3.87 10.22
N PRO A 26 5.71 -5.00 10.87
CA PRO A 26 4.41 -5.66 10.78
C PRO A 26 3.24 -4.69 11.04
N LEU A 27 2.24 -4.76 10.17
CA LEU A 27 0.94 -4.14 10.36
C LEU A 27 -0.09 -5.20 10.76
N ILE A 28 -0.97 -4.83 11.69
CA ILE A 28 -2.09 -5.62 12.14
C ILE A 28 -3.37 -4.81 12.03
N GLU A 29 -4.48 -5.47 11.74
CA GLU A 29 -5.78 -4.83 11.77
C GLU A 29 -6.09 -4.39 13.22
N GLN A 30 -6.55 -3.16 13.39
CA GLN A 30 -6.74 -2.59 14.72
C GLN A 30 -7.78 -3.38 15.54
N SER A 31 -8.85 -3.88 14.90
CA SER A 31 -9.95 -4.53 15.62
C SER A 31 -9.71 -6.02 15.89
N THR A 32 -9.24 -6.77 14.89
CA THR A 32 -9.05 -8.23 15.01
C THR A 32 -7.66 -8.64 15.45
N GLN A 33 -6.67 -7.75 15.33
CA GLN A 33 -5.24 -8.05 15.53
C GLN A 33 -4.67 -9.07 14.52
N GLU A 34 -5.40 -9.36 13.44
CA GLU A 34 -4.90 -10.20 12.35
C GLU A 34 -3.84 -9.47 11.52
N PRO A 35 -2.84 -10.17 10.97
CA PRO A 35 -1.82 -9.55 10.16
C PRO A 35 -2.37 -9.00 8.84
N LEU A 36 -1.69 -8.01 8.28
CA LEU A 36 -2.01 -7.46 6.97
C LEU A 36 -1.92 -8.53 5.86
N HIS A 37 -3.00 -8.65 5.08
CA HIS A 37 -3.10 -9.60 3.97
C HIS A 37 -2.83 -8.94 2.61
N LYS A 38 -2.27 -9.72 1.66
CA LYS A 38 -1.99 -9.25 0.29
C LYS A 38 -3.21 -8.72 -0.46
N VAL A 39 -4.43 -9.14 -0.11
CA VAL A 39 -5.66 -8.61 -0.71
C VAL A 39 -5.88 -7.14 -0.37
N ASP A 40 -5.60 -6.74 0.88
CA ASP A 40 -5.78 -5.36 1.32
C ASP A 40 -4.60 -4.49 0.85
N ILE A 41 -3.39 -5.06 0.77
CA ILE A 41 -2.26 -4.43 0.08
C ILE A 41 -2.61 -4.14 -1.39
N LEU A 42 -3.18 -5.11 -2.11
CA LEU A 42 -3.59 -4.92 -3.50
C LEU A 42 -4.63 -3.81 -3.64
N ARG A 43 -5.63 -3.77 -2.76
CA ARG A 43 -6.67 -2.73 -2.78
C ARG A 43 -6.07 -1.34 -2.52
N ALA A 44 -5.25 -1.20 -1.48
CA ALA A 44 -4.56 0.06 -1.17
C ALA A 44 -3.60 0.50 -2.29
N ALA A 45 -2.93 -0.44 -2.95
CA ALA A 45 -2.10 -0.15 -4.13
C ALA A 45 -2.94 0.36 -5.31
N LEU A 46 -4.11 -0.22 -5.57
CA LEU A 46 -5.02 0.26 -6.61
C LEU A 46 -5.59 1.64 -6.27
N ASP A 47 -5.92 1.92 -5.01
CA ASP A 47 -6.36 3.25 -4.57
C ASP A 47 -5.26 4.28 -4.77
N TYR A 48 -4.01 3.93 -4.47
CA TYR A 48 -2.86 4.79 -4.74
C TYR A 48 -2.68 5.08 -6.23
N ILE A 49 -2.74 4.06 -7.08
CA ILE A 49 -2.64 4.21 -8.54
C ILE A 49 -3.77 5.08 -9.07
N ASP A 50 -5.00 4.91 -8.59
CA ASP A 50 -6.14 5.73 -8.98
C ASP A 50 -5.95 7.20 -8.57
N ARG A 51 -5.39 7.47 -7.37
CA ARG A 51 -5.01 8.84 -6.94
C ARG A 51 -3.95 9.44 -7.86
N CYS A 52 -2.94 8.68 -8.27
CA CYS A 52 -1.94 9.10 -9.26
C CYS A 52 -2.57 9.45 -10.62
N MET A 53 -3.62 8.73 -11.03
CA MET A 53 -4.27 8.91 -12.34
C MET A 53 -5.27 10.07 -12.36
N LYS A 54 -5.96 10.35 -11.25
CA LYS A 54 -6.97 11.42 -11.15
C LYS A 54 -6.35 12.81 -11.35
N GLY A 55 -5.16 13.04 -10.81
CA GLY A 55 -4.38 14.26 -11.08
C GLY A 55 -5.08 15.59 -10.71
N ASP A 56 -6.03 15.56 -9.78
CA ASP A 56 -6.69 16.77 -9.27
C ASP A 56 -5.84 17.46 -8.19
N LEU A 57 -6.29 18.64 -7.71
CA LEU A 57 -5.55 19.44 -6.72
C LEU A 57 -5.35 18.70 -5.40
N GLU A 58 -6.22 17.74 -5.06
CA GLU A 58 -6.13 16.95 -3.84
C GLU A 58 -4.99 15.91 -3.93
N TYR A 59 -4.75 15.38 -5.13
CA TYR A 59 -3.78 14.30 -5.37
C TYR A 59 -2.56 14.69 -6.21
N VAL A 60 -2.34 15.99 -6.45
CA VAL A 60 -1.21 16.53 -7.24
C VAL A 60 0.17 16.09 -6.75
N HIS A 61 0.28 15.62 -5.50
CA HIS A 61 1.52 15.15 -4.88
C HIS A 61 1.78 13.65 -5.06
N TYR A 62 0.86 12.92 -5.68
CA TYR A 62 1.01 11.51 -5.98
C TYR A 62 1.56 11.30 -7.39
N SER A 63 2.59 10.45 -7.49
CA SER A 63 3.21 10.08 -8.75
C SER A 63 3.73 8.66 -8.62
N TRP A 64 3.27 7.76 -9.49
CA TRP A 64 3.76 6.38 -9.53
C TRP A 64 5.23 6.35 -9.93
N GLY A 65 6.08 5.86 -9.03
CA GLY A 65 7.54 5.77 -9.16
C GLY A 65 8.06 4.45 -9.71
N ASP A 66 7.21 3.65 -10.35
CA ASP A 66 7.52 2.29 -10.81
C ASP A 66 7.73 1.27 -9.67
N GLY A 67 6.98 1.42 -8.58
CA GLY A 67 7.02 0.51 -7.44
C GLY A 67 8.19 0.78 -6.51
N ASP A 68 8.63 2.02 -6.42
CA ASP A 68 9.79 2.40 -5.59
C ASP A 68 9.45 2.42 -4.09
N SER A 69 10.44 2.79 -3.26
CA SER A 69 10.23 2.88 -1.82
C SER A 69 9.19 3.92 -1.43
N LEU A 70 9.02 5.00 -2.20
CA LEU A 70 8.03 6.03 -1.90
C LEU A 70 6.62 5.52 -2.19
N ASP A 71 6.42 4.80 -3.31
CA ASP A 71 5.18 4.13 -3.64
C ASP A 71 4.74 3.19 -2.50
N ARG A 72 5.70 2.42 -1.96
CA ARG A 72 5.44 1.55 -0.80
C ARG A 72 4.97 2.34 0.43
N GLU A 73 5.64 3.45 0.77
CA GLU A 73 5.20 4.28 1.90
C GLU A 73 3.83 4.93 1.66
N ARG A 74 3.46 5.24 0.41
CA ARG A 74 2.11 5.72 0.08
C ARG A 74 1.05 4.65 0.29
N VAL A 75 1.32 3.41 -0.08
CA VAL A 75 0.42 2.29 0.22
C VAL A 75 0.30 2.07 1.72
N ARG A 76 1.41 2.15 2.48
CA ARG A 76 1.37 2.12 3.95
C ARG A 76 0.47 3.20 4.51
N ASP A 77 0.62 4.45 4.06
CA ASP A 77 -0.18 5.57 4.55
C ASP A 77 -1.68 5.34 4.32
N ILE A 78 -2.06 4.80 3.15
CA ILE A 78 -3.44 4.42 2.85
C ILE A 78 -3.92 3.30 3.76
N LEU A 79 -3.10 2.27 4.00
CA LEU A 79 -3.47 1.18 4.91
C LEU A 79 -3.74 1.68 6.33
N LEU A 80 -2.92 2.61 6.82
CA LEU A 80 -3.06 3.20 8.15
C LEU A 80 -4.25 4.16 8.27
N GLN A 81 -4.57 4.90 7.21
CA GLN A 81 -5.59 5.96 7.24
C GLN A 81 -6.98 5.45 6.85
N ASP A 82 -7.05 4.53 5.88
CA ASP A 82 -8.29 4.17 5.19
C ASP A 82 -8.72 2.71 5.42
N TYR A 83 -7.81 1.83 5.88
CA TYR A 83 -8.05 0.39 6.04
C TYR A 83 -7.97 -0.12 7.49
N ASP A 84 -7.92 0.77 8.48
CA ASP A 84 -7.93 0.44 9.93
C ASP A 84 -6.75 -0.47 10.36
N TYR A 85 -5.57 -0.29 9.75
CA TYR A 85 -4.34 -0.96 10.17
C TYR A 85 -3.52 -0.09 11.12
N VAL A 86 -2.78 -0.75 12.02
CA VAL A 86 -1.82 -0.14 12.93
C VAL A 86 -0.53 -0.96 12.96
N HIS A 87 0.58 -0.35 13.40
CA HIS A 87 1.80 -1.10 13.67
C HIS A 87 1.59 -2.07 14.83
N ALA A 88 2.06 -3.31 14.66
CA ALA A 88 2.13 -4.25 15.77
C ALA A 88 3.12 -3.73 16.83
N ASN A 89 2.72 -3.78 18.10
CA ASN A 89 3.55 -3.39 19.23
C ASN A 89 4.59 -4.44 19.61
#